data_AF-A0A656JLA5-F1
#
_entry.id   AF-A0A656JLA5-F1
#
_cell.length_a   1.000
_cell.length_b   1.000
_cell.length_c   1.000
_cell.angle_alpha   90.00
_cell.angle_beta   90.00
_cell.angle_gamma   90.00
#
_symmetry.space_group_name_H-M   'P 1'
#
loop_
_entity.id
_entity.type
_entity.pdbx_description
1 polymer ?
#
loop_
_entity_poly.entity_id
_entity_poly.type
_entity_poly.pdbx_seq_one_letter_code
_entity_poly.pdbx_strand_id
1 'polypeptide(L)'
;MDIAAQWMDEAAVSTIHSWCQRMLREHAFDSGSLFTQTLETDHSDLLGEVLRDYWRRFCYPMSGDALAWVRENWSGPAALLPRVRG
;
A
#
# COMPACT_ATOMS: atom_id res chain seq x y z
N MET A 1 19.10 -6.24 41.47
CA MET A 1 18.20 -5.56 40.50
C MET A 1 18.99 -4.85 39.41
N ASP A 2 20.30 -4.68 39.56
CA ASP A 2 21.12 -3.83 38.67
C ASP A 2 21.44 -4.47 37.31
N ILE A 3 21.50 -5.81 37.24
CA ILE A 3 21.79 -6.54 35.98
C ILE A 3 20.64 -6.39 34.96
N ALA A 4 19.39 -6.39 35.44
CA ALA A 4 18.22 -6.23 34.56
C ALA A 4 18.11 -4.81 34.00
N ALA A 5 18.55 -3.79 34.75
CA ALA A 5 18.57 -2.40 34.30
C ALA A 5 19.67 -2.18 33.23
N GLN A 6 20.86 -2.78 33.41
CA GLN A 6 21.92 -2.73 32.40
C GLN A 6 21.51 -3.40 31.07
N TRP A 7 20.78 -4.51 31.13
CA TRP A 7 20.26 -5.18 29.93
C TRP A 7 19.11 -4.42 29.26
N MET A 8 18.41 -3.55 29.98
CA MET A 8 17.40 -2.68 29.41
C MET A 8 18.02 -1.55 28.58
N ASP A 9 19.18 -1.02 29.00
CA ASP A 9 19.91 0.01 28.26
C ASP A 9 20.53 -0.53 26.97
N GLU A 10 20.92 -1.81 26.97
CA GLU A 10 21.47 -2.50 25.78
C GLU A 10 20.39 -3.08 24.86
N ALA A 11 19.14 -3.16 25.33
CA ALA A 11 18.03 -3.62 24.50
C ALA A 11 17.66 -2.53 23.50
N ALA A 12 17.95 -2.76 22.22
CA ALA A 12 17.43 -1.94 21.12
C ALA A 12 15.91 -2.14 21.00
N VAL A 13 15.15 -1.47 21.88
CA VAL A 13 13.69 -1.48 21.85
C VAL A 13 13.27 -0.75 20.58
N SER A 14 12.84 -1.55 19.61
CA SER A 14 12.29 -1.11 18.35
C SER A 14 10.85 -1.61 18.28
N THR A 15 9.98 -0.85 17.63
CA THR A 15 8.72 -1.43 17.18
C THR A 15 9.06 -2.49 16.13
N ILE A 16 8.18 -3.48 15.93
CA ILE A 16 8.38 -4.51 14.88
C ILE A 16 8.70 -3.85 13.53
N HIS A 17 8.08 -2.71 13.23
CA HIS A 17 8.33 -1.92 12.03
C HIS A 17 9.76 -1.36 11.94
N SER A 18 10.24 -0.70 12.99
CA SER A 18 11.59 -0.13 12.96
C SER A 18 12.68 -1.22 12.97
N TRP A 19 12.41 -2.37 13.59
CA TRP A 19 13.27 -3.54 13.52
C TRP A 19 13.33 -4.15 12.11
N CYS A 20 12.18 -4.41 11.47
CA CYS A 20 12.12 -4.92 10.10
C CYS A 20 12.80 -3.99 9.10
N GLN A 21 12.59 -2.67 9.22
CA GLN A 21 13.27 -1.69 8.38
C GLN A 21 14.78 -1.69 8.59
N ARG A 22 15.26 -1.86 9.84
CA ARG A 22 16.69 -1.97 10.13
C ARG A 22 17.29 -3.23 9.50
N MET A 23 16.63 -4.38 9.68
CA MET A 23 17.07 -5.65 9.07
C MET A 23 17.10 -5.58 7.54
N LEU A 24 16.09 -4.97 6.91
CA LEU A 24 16.04 -4.76 5.46
C LEU A 24 17.17 -3.84 4.95
N ARG A 25 17.59 -2.84 5.73
CA ARG A 25 18.73 -1.97 5.40
C ARG A 25 20.08 -2.63 5.64
N GLU A 26 20.24 -3.33 6.76
CA GLU A 26 21.51 -3.97 7.16
C GLU A 26 21.82 -5.21 6.28
N HIS A 27 20.79 -5.92 5.80
CA HIS A 27 20.93 -7.12 4.96
C HIS A 27 20.38 -6.96 3.53
N ALA A 28 20.23 -5.72 3.05
CA ALA A 28 19.72 -5.41 1.70
C ALA A 28 20.48 -6.16 0.58
N PHE A 29 21.76 -6.45 0.80
CA PHE A 29 22.65 -7.07 -0.17
C PHE A 29 22.29 -8.54 -0.50
N ASP A 30 21.78 -9.30 0.48
CA ASP A 30 21.51 -10.74 0.29
C ASP A 30 20.14 -11.01 -0.37
N SER A 31 19.27 -10.00 -0.46
CA SER A 31 17.89 -10.15 -0.97
C SER A 31 17.68 -9.63 -2.39
N GLY A 32 18.67 -8.97 -3.00
CA GLY A 32 18.52 -8.32 -4.30
C GLY A 32 17.48 -7.18 -4.33
N SER A 33 17.00 -6.75 -3.16
CA SER A 33 16.01 -5.67 -3.03
C SER A 33 16.69 -4.31 -3.16
N LEU A 34 16.09 -3.39 -3.91
CA LEU A 34 16.56 -2.02 -4.11
C LEU A 34 16.93 -1.39 -2.74
N PHE A 35 18.17 -0.89 -2.66
CA PHE A 35 18.84 -0.36 -1.45
C PHE A 35 18.12 0.83 -0.78
N THR A 36 17.05 1.34 -1.39
CA THR A 36 16.19 2.39 -0.85
C THR A 36 14.73 1.96 -0.96
N GLN A 37 14.21 1.34 0.10
CA GLN A 37 12.77 1.17 0.25
C GLN A 37 12.20 2.45 0.85
N THR A 38 11.57 3.28 0.01
CA THR A 38 10.77 4.41 0.48
C THR A 38 9.45 3.87 0.99
N LEU A 39 9.09 4.21 2.22
CA LEU A 39 7.76 3.93 2.75
C LEU A 39 6.77 4.88 2.07
N GLU A 40 6.06 4.40 1.06
CA GLU A 40 4.93 5.13 0.50
C GLU A 40 3.74 5.03 1.45
N THR A 41 3.35 6.15 2.06
CA THR A 41 2.21 6.22 2.96
C THR A 41 0.93 6.60 2.24
N ASP A 42 1.03 7.24 1.07
CA ASP A 42 -0.09 7.57 0.22
C ASP A 42 -0.10 6.71 -1.05
N HIS A 43 -1.10 5.85 -1.16
CA HIS A 43 -1.31 4.99 -2.31
C HIS A 43 -2.39 5.54 -3.27
N SER A 44 -2.76 6.81 -3.17
CA SER A 44 -3.82 7.46 -3.98
C SER A 44 -3.61 7.26 -5.46
N ASP A 45 -2.40 7.52 -5.93
CA ASP A 45 -2.09 7.52 -7.35
C ASP A 45 -2.11 6.10 -7.92
N LEU A 46 -1.50 5.15 -7.19
CA LEU A 46 -1.51 3.72 -7.54
C LEU A 46 -2.93 3.16 -7.56
N LEU A 47 -3.75 3.47 -6.56
CA LEU A 47 -5.16 3.07 -6.54
C LEU A 47 -5.94 3.70 -7.70
N GLY A 48 -5.64 4.95 -8.04
CA GLY A 48 -6.21 5.62 -9.20
C GLY A 48 -5.86 4.91 -10.52
N GLU A 49 -4.62 4.44 -10.67
CA GLU A 49 -4.20 3.62 -11.81
C GLU A 49 -4.97 2.32 -11.89
N VAL A 50 -5.00 1.56 -10.78
CA VAL A 50 -5.73 0.29 -10.69
C VAL A 50 -7.21 0.47 -11.04
N LEU A 51 -7.86 1.53 -10.55
CA LEU A 51 -9.27 1.80 -10.88
C LEU A 51 -9.49 2.16 -12.36
N ARG A 52 -8.58 2.95 -12.96
CA ARG A 52 -8.65 3.24 -14.40
C ARG A 52 -8.48 1.96 -15.22
N ASP A 53 -7.58 1.07 -14.80
CA ASP A 53 -7.30 -0.19 -15.49
C ASP A 53 -8.48 -1.16 -15.38
N TYR A 54 -9.04 -1.28 -14.17
CA TYR A 54 -10.28 -2.02 -13.94
C TYR A 54 -11.40 -1.50 -14.84
N TRP A 55 -11.57 -0.18 -14.90
CA TRP A 55 -12.62 0.43 -15.73
C TRP A 55 -12.44 0.12 -17.22
N ARG A 56 -11.21 0.25 -17.75
CA ARG A 56 -10.92 -0.10 -19.15
C ARG A 56 -11.17 -1.58 -19.44
N ARG A 57 -10.83 -2.47 -18.50
CA ARG A 57 -10.94 -3.92 -18.71
C ARG A 57 -12.35 -4.45 -18.55
N PHE A 58 -13.13 -3.89 -17.62
CA PHE A 58 -14.42 -4.46 -17.23
C PHE A 58 -15.60 -3.57 -17.61
N CYS A 59 -15.48 -2.25 -17.56
CA CYS A 59 -16.61 -1.35 -17.85
C CYS A 59 -16.71 -0.98 -19.33
N TYR A 60 -15.60 -0.80 -20.05
CA TYR A 60 -15.65 -0.48 -21.48
C TYR A 60 -16.26 -1.58 -22.36
N PRO A 61 -16.05 -2.87 -22.09
CA PRO A 61 -16.71 -3.93 -22.86
C PRO A 61 -18.19 -4.10 -22.53
N MET A 62 -18.70 -3.46 -21.47
CA MET A 62 -20.12 -3.54 -21.11
C MET A 62 -20.98 -2.80 -22.13
N SER A 63 -22.20 -3.30 -22.32
CA SER A 63 -23.20 -2.69 -23.20
C SER A 63 -24.60 -2.87 -22.59
N GLY A 64 -25.56 -2.11 -23.10
CA GLY A 64 -26.97 -2.20 -22.68
C GLY A 64 -27.17 -1.83 -21.21
N ASP A 65 -28.11 -2.51 -20.56
CA ASP A 65 -28.57 -2.17 -19.21
C ASP A 65 -27.45 -2.20 -18.16
N ALA A 66 -26.48 -3.10 -18.31
CA ALA A 66 -25.32 -3.18 -17.42
C ALA A 66 -24.46 -1.91 -17.51
N LEU A 67 -24.20 -1.41 -18.71
CA LEU A 67 -23.45 -0.16 -18.89
C LEU A 67 -24.27 1.04 -18.39
N ALA A 68 -25.58 1.06 -18.65
CA ALA A 68 -26.47 2.12 -18.17
C ALA A 68 -26.43 2.22 -16.64
N TRP A 69 -26.58 1.09 -15.95
CA TRP A 69 -26.51 1.02 -14.50
C TRP A 69 -25.15 1.49 -13.97
N VAL A 70 -24.04 1.03 -14.56
CA VAL A 70 -22.68 1.45 -14.14
C VAL A 70 -22.48 2.95 -14.33
N ARG A 71 -22.94 3.55 -15.44
CA ARG A 71 -22.83 4.99 -15.66
C ARG A 71 -23.65 5.80 -14.67
N GLU A 72 -24.85 5.34 -14.34
CA GLU A 72 -25.74 6.03 -13.40
C GLU A 72 -25.24 5.96 -11.95
N ASN A 73 -24.77 4.79 -11.52
CA ASN A 73 -24.40 4.56 -10.13
C ASN A 73 -22.96 4.95 -9.80
N TRP A 74 -22.04 4.72 -10.74
CA TRP A 74 -20.60 4.86 -10.50
C TRP A 74 -19.98 6.01 -11.29
N SER A 75 -20.59 6.44 -12.41
CA SER A 75 -20.24 7.62 -13.22
C SER A 75 -18.83 7.66 -13.85
N GLY A 76 -17.84 6.99 -13.29
CA GLY A 76 -16.48 6.88 -13.81
C GLY A 76 -15.47 6.40 -12.75
N PRO A 77 -14.23 6.09 -13.17
CA PRO A 77 -13.19 5.57 -12.27
C PRO A 77 -12.79 6.57 -11.17
N ALA A 78 -12.85 7.88 -11.43
CA ALA A 78 -12.52 8.91 -10.43
C ALA A 78 -13.55 8.97 -9.29
N ALA A 79 -14.83 8.74 -9.59
CA ALA A 79 -15.90 8.74 -8.59
C ALA A 79 -15.90 7.47 -7.72
N LEU A 80 -15.21 6.41 -8.15
CA LEU A 80 -15.03 5.19 -7.37
C LEU A 80 -13.91 5.30 -6.32
N LEU A 81 -12.88 6.11 -6.58
CA LEU A 81 -11.70 6.19 -5.71
C LEU A 81 -12.04 6.54 -4.24
N PRO A 82 -12.93 7.51 -3.94
CA PRO A 82 -13.34 7.79 -2.57
C PRO A 82 -14.17 6.66 -1.94
N ARG A 83 -14.93 5.90 -2.74
CA ARG A 83 -15.81 4.83 -2.25
C ARG A 83 -15.07 3.56 -1.87
N VAL A 84 -13.94 3.27 -2.53
CA VAL A 84 -13.09 2.11 -2.23
C VAL A 84 -12.22 2.34 -0.99
N ARG A 85 -12.04 3.61 -0.61
CA ARG A 85 -11.26 4.01 0.57
C ARG A 85 -12.07 4.09 1.86
N GLY A 86 -13.39 3.95 1.78
CA GLY A 86 -14.34 4.05 2.89
C GLY A 86 -14.64 2.70 3.54
#